data_AF-A0A943IM98-F1
#
_entry.id   AF-A0A943IM98-F1
#
_cell.length_a   1.000
_cell.length_b   1.000
_cell.length_c   1.000
_cell.angle_alpha   90.00
_cell.angle_beta   90.00
_cell.angle_gamma   90.00
#
_symmetry.space_group_name_H-M   'P 1'
#
loop_
_entity.id
_entity.type
_entity.pdbx_description
1 polymer ?
#
loop_
_entity_poly.entity_id
_entity_poly.type
_entity_poly.pdbx_seq_one_letter_code
_entity_poly.pdbx_strand_id
1 'polypeptide(L)'
;MRAVRIPLFVLLAVLFFILWNAAWVTDRCGEWTAAVDTVTADLDAGGDGGAALGTLDDLWQDVQGYMHIIVSHEDLDEAEALMAQAKALSAQGSTEELYPVLAQLRHQFRLIAETQQLSPKNIF
;
A
#
# COMPACT_ATOMS: atom_id res chain seq x y z
N MET A 1 20.84 38.14 -9.33
CA MET A 1 20.89 36.66 -9.16
C MET A 1 20.31 36.13 -7.84
N ARG A 2 20.10 36.92 -6.77
CA ARG A 2 19.48 36.43 -5.51
C ARG A 2 17.98 36.11 -5.62
N ALA A 3 17.24 36.87 -6.42
CA ALA A 3 15.79 36.70 -6.59
C ALA A 3 15.36 35.37 -7.24
N VAL A 4 16.25 34.71 -8.01
CA VAL A 4 15.95 33.43 -8.68
C VAL A 4 16.36 32.22 -7.81
N ARG A 5 17.21 32.42 -6.79
CA ARG A 5 17.71 31.33 -5.94
C ARG A 5 16.63 30.79 -5.01
N ILE A 6 15.78 31.66 -4.48
CA ILE A 6 14.67 31.27 -3.60
C ILE A 6 13.66 30.40 -4.39
N PRO A 7 13.12 30.83 -5.54
CA PRO A 7 12.20 29.99 -6.30
C PRO A 7 12.87 28.71 -6.84
N LEU A 8 14.14 28.77 -7.26
CA LEU A 8 14.86 27.56 -7.66
C LEU A 8 15.03 26.56 -6.50
N PHE A 9 15.38 27.06 -5.31
CA PHE A 9 15.51 26.22 -4.12
C PHE A 9 14.17 25.59 -3.72
N VAL A 10 13.07 26.35 -3.80
CA VAL A 10 11.73 25.83 -3.55
C VAL A 10 11.37 24.74 -4.57
N LEU A 11 11.65 24.95 -5.86
CA LEU A 11 11.40 23.94 -6.90
C LEU A 11 12.21 22.67 -6.67
N LEU A 12 13.48 22.78 -6.28
CA LEU A 12 14.32 21.62 -5.97
C LEU A 12 13.85 20.88 -4.72
N ALA A 13 13.40 21.60 -3.69
CA ALA A 13 12.85 21.01 -2.47
C ALA A 13 11.54 20.27 -2.75
N VAL A 14 10.64 20.86 -3.54
CA VAL A 14 9.39 20.22 -3.96
C VAL A 14 9.67 19.00 -4.83
N LEU A 15 10.58 19.11 -5.80
CA LEU A 15 10.98 17.98 -6.65
C LEU A 15 11.55 16.84 -5.82
N PHE A 16 12.46 17.14 -4.88
CA PHE A 16 12.99 16.14 -3.96
C PHE A 16 11.88 15.46 -3.15
N PHE A 17 10.93 16.25 -2.63
CA PHE A 17 9.81 15.72 -1.85
C PHE A 17 8.91 14.79 -2.67
N ILE A 18 8.61 15.15 -3.93
CA ILE A 18 7.83 14.30 -4.85
C ILE A 18 8.55 12.99 -5.13
N LEU A 19 9.85 13.05 -5.45
CA LEU A 19 10.66 11.85 -5.73
C LEU A 19 10.77 10.95 -4.50
N TRP A 20 10.96 11.54 -3.33
CA TRP A 20 11.00 10.84 -2.06
C TRP A 20 9.68 10.13 -1.76
N ASN A 21 8.56 10.83 -1.92
CA ASN A 21 7.23 10.29 -1.66
C ASN A 21 6.92 9.09 -2.57
N ALA A 22 7.18 9.23 -3.87
CA ALA A 22 6.97 8.15 -4.84
C ALA A 22 7.84 6.92 -4.55
N ALA A 23 9.11 7.12 -4.18
CA ALA A 23 10.01 6.04 -3.78
C ALA A 23 9.53 5.35 -2.48
N TRP A 24 9.10 6.14 -1.50
CA TRP A 24 8.58 5.64 -0.23
C TRP A 24 7.32 4.81 -0.41
N VAL A 25 6.34 5.28 -1.20
CA VAL A 25 5.11 4.50 -1.46
C VAL A 25 5.42 3.19 -2.19
N THR A 26 6.32 3.23 -3.19
CA THR A 26 6.72 2.03 -3.93
C THR A 26 7.33 0.96 -3.02
N ASP A 27 8.19 1.38 -2.08
CA ASP A 27 8.80 0.48 -1.08
C ASP A 27 7.75 -0.12 -0.14
N ARG A 28 6.84 0.72 0.40
CA ARG A 28 5.74 0.26 1.25
C ARG A 28 4.79 -0.73 0.56
N CYS A 29 4.45 -0.49 -0.71
CA CYS A 29 3.64 -1.44 -1.47
C CYS A 29 4.33 -2.80 -1.63
N GLY A 30 5.66 -2.82 -1.75
CA GLY A 30 6.46 -4.05 -1.74
C GLY A 30 6.34 -4.80 -0.41
N GLU A 31 6.45 -4.09 0.71
CA GLU A 31 6.28 -4.67 2.04
C GLU A 31 4.87 -5.24 2.27
N TRP A 32 3.81 -4.51 1.89
CA TRP A 32 2.44 -5.02 2.04
C TRP A 32 2.17 -6.22 1.13
N THR A 33 2.70 -6.21 -0.10
CA THR A 33 2.60 -7.35 -1.02
C THR A 33 3.25 -8.60 -0.41
N ALA A 34 4.42 -8.47 0.21
CA ALA A 34 5.09 -9.56 0.90
C ALA A 34 4.34 -10.02 2.17
N ALA A 35 3.72 -9.09 2.90
CA ALA A 35 2.87 -9.41 4.04
C ALA A 35 1.62 -10.21 3.61
N VAL A 36 0.97 -9.85 2.50
CA VAL A 36 -0.13 -10.65 1.91
C VAL A 36 0.33 -12.05 1.47
N ASP A 37 1.52 -12.17 0.89
CA ASP A 37 2.10 -13.48 0.56
C ASP A 37 2.34 -14.32 1.82
N THR A 38 2.70 -13.68 2.93
CA THR A 38 2.87 -14.35 4.22
C THR A 38 1.54 -14.86 4.77
N VAL A 39 0.44 -14.10 4.63
CA VAL A 39 -0.91 -14.58 4.98
C VAL A 39 -1.28 -15.80 4.14
N THR A 40 -1.07 -15.71 2.82
CA THR A 40 -1.38 -16.80 1.89
C THR A 40 -0.57 -18.06 2.21
N ALA A 41 0.73 -17.91 2.50
CA ALA A 41 1.59 -19.03 2.85
C ALA A 41 1.19 -19.73 4.16
N ASP A 42 0.69 -18.97 5.15
CA ASP A 42 0.17 -19.54 6.39
C ASP A 42 -1.10 -20.36 6.14
N LEU A 43 -2.01 -19.87 5.29
CA LEU A 43 -3.19 -20.61 4.86
C LEU A 43 -2.84 -21.88 4.09
N ASP A 44 -1.87 -21.82 3.18
CA ASP A 44 -1.38 -22.97 2.42
C ASP A 44 -0.74 -24.05 3.32
N ALA A 45 -0.13 -23.64 4.44
CA ALA A 45 0.43 -24.54 5.45
C ALA A 45 -0.65 -25.16 6.37
N GLY A 46 -1.92 -24.80 6.20
CA GLY A 46 -3.05 -25.25 7.02
C GLY A 46 -3.30 -24.40 8.27
N GLY A 47 -2.68 -23.21 8.35
CA GLY A 47 -3.00 -22.18 9.35
C GLY A 47 -4.30 -21.44 9.05
N ASP A 48 -4.70 -20.56 9.96
CA ASP A 48 -5.89 -19.71 9.81
C ASP A 48 -5.58 -18.33 9.22
N GLY A 49 -4.31 -18.02 8.98
CA GLY A 49 -3.84 -16.74 8.43
C GLY A 49 -4.00 -15.55 9.39
N GLY A 50 -4.59 -15.73 10.57
CA GLY A 50 -5.03 -14.64 11.44
C GLY A 50 -3.88 -13.82 12.03
N ALA A 51 -2.81 -14.48 12.49
CA ALA A 51 -1.64 -13.79 13.03
C ALA A 51 -0.87 -13.00 11.94
N ALA A 52 -0.73 -13.60 10.76
CA ALA A 52 -0.11 -12.94 9.62
C ALA A 52 -0.97 -11.76 9.13
N LEU A 53 -2.29 -11.92 9.11
CA LEU A 53 -3.23 -10.87 8.74
C LEU A 53 -3.24 -9.71 9.75
N GLY A 54 -3.11 -10.01 11.05
CA GLY A 54 -2.92 -8.99 12.07
C GLY A 54 -1.64 -8.18 11.86
N THR A 55 -0.53 -8.84 11.47
CA THR A 55 0.73 -8.15 11.15
C THR A 55 0.58 -7.27 9.91
N LEU A 56 -0.12 -7.75 8.87
CA LEU A 56 -0.42 -6.95 7.68
C LEU A 56 -1.26 -5.72 8.03
N ASP A 57 -2.23 -5.86 8.92
CA ASP A 57 -3.06 -4.74 9.38
C ASP A 57 -2.26 -3.72 10.19
N ASP A 58 -1.40 -4.15 11.12
CA ASP A 58 -0.55 -3.24 11.90
C ASP A 58 0.36 -2.42 10.97
N LEU A 59 0.96 -3.07 9.96
CA LEU A 59 1.77 -2.41 8.93
C LEU A 59 0.96 -1.41 8.09
N TRP A 60 -0.32 -1.66 7.89
CA TRP A 60 -1.23 -0.78 7.15
C TRP A 60 -1.69 0.41 8.00
N GLN A 61 -2.03 0.18 9.27
CA GLN A 61 -2.50 1.21 10.20
C GLN A 61 -1.40 2.25 10.50
N ASP A 62 -0.14 1.85 10.57
CA ASP A 62 1.00 2.76 10.79
C ASP A 62 1.11 3.87 9.73
N VAL A 63 0.66 3.57 8.51
CA VAL A 63 0.86 4.39 7.31
C VAL A 63 -0.44 4.94 6.71
N GLN A 64 -1.60 4.44 7.14
CA GLN A 64 -2.92 4.82 6.64
C GLN A 64 -3.14 6.34 6.66
N GLY A 65 -2.86 6.99 7.80
CA GLY A 65 -3.10 8.43 7.96
C GLY A 65 -2.26 9.31 7.04
N TYR A 66 -1.04 8.88 6.72
CA TYR A 66 -0.19 9.59 5.75
C TYR A 66 -0.61 9.28 4.32
N MET A 67 -1.00 8.04 4.03
CA MET A 67 -1.37 7.61 2.68
C MET A 67 -2.67 8.26 2.19
N HIS A 68 -3.63 8.47 3.09
CA HIS A 68 -4.89 9.17 2.81
C HIS A 68 -4.68 10.66 2.45
N ILE A 69 -3.48 11.21 2.66
CA ILE A 69 -3.14 12.60 2.28
C ILE A 69 -2.51 12.65 0.87
N ILE A 70 -1.85 11.58 0.42
CA ILE A 70 -0.93 11.59 -0.73
C ILE A 70 -1.38 10.71 -1.90
N VAL A 71 -2.20 9.69 -1.67
CA VAL A 71 -2.76 8.78 -2.70
C VAL A 71 -4.23 9.15 -2.97
N SER A 72 -4.72 8.80 -4.17
CA SER A 72 -6.15 8.91 -4.50
C SER A 72 -7.00 8.22 -3.43
N HIS A 73 -8.01 8.91 -2.90
CA HIS A 73 -8.89 8.37 -1.87
C HIS A 73 -9.64 7.12 -2.37
N GLU A 74 -10.04 7.09 -3.64
CA GLU A 74 -10.84 5.98 -4.21
C GLU A 74 -10.07 4.64 -4.20
N ASP A 75 -8.80 4.65 -4.62
CA ASP A 75 -7.96 3.44 -4.64
C ASP A 75 -7.62 2.96 -3.22
N LEU A 76 -7.49 3.90 -2.29
CA LEU A 76 -7.18 3.63 -0.90
C LEU A 76 -8.39 3.08 -0.15
N ASP A 77 -9.57 3.66 -0.35
CA ASP A 77 -10.83 3.23 0.24
C ASP A 77 -11.19 1.79 -0.19
N GLU A 78 -10.88 1.40 -1.43
CA GLU A 78 -11.05 0.02 -1.89
C GLU A 78 -10.11 -0.95 -1.15
N ALA A 79 -8.84 -0.59 -0.96
CA ALA A 79 -7.91 -1.41 -0.17
C ALA A 79 -8.35 -1.54 1.30
N GLU A 80 -8.86 -0.45 1.90
CA GLU A 80 -9.38 -0.47 3.27
C GLU A 80 -10.61 -1.37 3.41
N ALA A 81 -11.53 -1.33 2.44
CA ALA A 81 -12.70 -2.20 2.41
C ALA A 81 -12.31 -3.68 2.31
N LEU A 82 -11.34 -4.01 1.46
CA LEU A 82 -10.80 -5.36 1.31
C LEU A 82 -10.08 -5.83 2.58
N MET A 83 -9.33 -4.96 3.25
CA MET A 83 -8.67 -5.27 4.52
C MET A 83 -9.70 -5.57 5.62
N ALA A 84 -10.75 -4.75 5.73
CA ALA A 84 -11.84 -4.97 6.67
C ALA A 84 -12.58 -6.29 6.39
N GLN A 85 -12.79 -6.62 5.11
CA GLN A 85 -13.38 -7.89 4.69
C GLN A 85 -12.49 -9.08 5.06
N ALA A 86 -11.17 -9.00 4.80
CA ALA A 86 -10.22 -10.05 5.15
C ALA A 86 -10.24 -10.35 6.66
N LYS A 87 -10.24 -9.30 7.49
CA LYS A 87 -10.37 -9.45 8.96
C LYS A 87 -11.67 -10.11 9.37
N ALA A 88 -12.79 -9.70 8.77
CA ALA A 88 -14.09 -10.28 9.07
C ALA A 88 -14.15 -11.77 8.72
N LEU A 89 -13.56 -12.18 7.59
CA LEU A 89 -13.49 -13.57 7.16
C LEU A 89 -12.56 -14.40 8.05
N SER A 90 -11.40 -13.85 8.43
CA SER A 90 -10.50 -14.49 9.38
C SER A 90 -11.16 -14.68 10.74
N ALA A 91 -11.89 -13.69 11.26
CA ALA A 91 -12.64 -13.81 12.51
C ALA A 91 -13.79 -14.84 12.45
N GLN A 92 -14.33 -15.12 11.26
CA GLN A 92 -15.34 -16.14 11.02
C GLN A 92 -14.75 -17.53 10.78
N GLY A 93 -13.43 -17.64 10.60
CA GLY A 93 -12.74 -18.88 10.25
C GLY A 93 -12.96 -19.32 8.79
N SER A 94 -13.44 -18.42 7.93
CA SER A 94 -13.74 -18.69 6.51
C SER A 94 -12.49 -18.57 5.64
N THR A 95 -11.54 -19.48 5.81
CA THR A 95 -10.24 -19.45 5.11
C THR A 95 -10.36 -19.60 3.59
N GLU A 96 -11.34 -20.36 3.08
CA GLU A 96 -11.58 -20.50 1.64
C GLU A 96 -12.00 -19.18 0.97
N GLU A 97 -12.82 -18.39 1.67
CA GLU A 97 -13.29 -17.09 1.21
C GLU A 97 -12.21 -16.00 1.35
N LEU A 98 -11.17 -16.25 2.15
CA LEU A 98 -10.07 -15.31 2.38
C LEU A 98 -9.12 -15.22 1.17
N TYR A 99 -8.88 -16.33 0.46
CA TYR A 99 -8.01 -16.36 -0.73
C TYR A 99 -8.35 -15.32 -1.81
N PRO A 100 -9.61 -15.22 -2.32
CA PRO A 100 -9.93 -14.23 -3.35
C PRO A 100 -9.77 -12.80 -2.83
N VAL A 101 -10.05 -12.54 -1.55
CA VAL A 101 -9.88 -11.22 -0.93
C VAL A 101 -8.41 -10.84 -0.84
N LEU A 102 -7.54 -11.76 -0.41
CA LEU A 102 -6.08 -11.53 -0.39
C LEU A 102 -5.52 -11.31 -1.79
N ALA A 103 -6.00 -12.05 -2.79
CA ALA A 103 -5.59 -11.86 -4.18
C ALA A 103 -5.98 -10.46 -4.70
N GLN A 104 -7.18 -9.99 -4.35
CA GLN A 104 -7.64 -8.66 -4.74
C GLN A 104 -6.91 -7.55 -3.98
N LEU A 105 -6.60 -7.74 -2.69
CA LEU A 105 -5.79 -6.82 -1.91
C LEU A 105 -4.37 -6.68 -2.48
N ARG A 106 -3.75 -7.80 -2.86
CA ARG A 106 -2.46 -7.81 -3.58
C ARG A 106 -2.54 -7.03 -4.89
N HIS A 107 -3.62 -7.22 -5.64
CA HIS A 107 -3.84 -6.48 -6.88
C HIS A 107 -3.95 -4.97 -6.62
N GLN A 108 -4.70 -4.56 -5.60
CA GLN A 108 -4.88 -3.16 -5.24
C GLN A 108 -3.56 -2.50 -4.80
N PHE A 109 -2.75 -3.17 -3.98
CA PHE A 109 -1.42 -2.66 -3.61
C PHE A 109 -0.50 -2.51 -4.81
N ARG A 110 -0.61 -3.41 -5.78
CA ARG A 110 0.14 -3.30 -7.03
C ARG A 110 -0.33 -2.13 -7.89
N LEU A 111 -1.63 -1.88 -8.00
CA LEU A 111 -2.16 -0.73 -8.72
C LEU A 111 -1.69 0.58 -8.09
N ILE A 112 -1.73 0.68 -6.75
CA ILE A 112 -1.19 1.84 -6.02
C ILE A 112 0.30 2.01 -6.32
N ALA A 113 1.08 0.92 -6.29
CA ALA A 113 2.51 0.96 -6.63
C ALA A 113 2.73 1.41 -8.07
N GLU A 114 1.97 0.89 -9.03
CA GLU A 114 2.07 1.23 -10.45
C GLU A 114 1.71 2.69 -10.71
N THR A 115 0.72 3.26 -10.03
CA THR A 115 0.35 4.67 -10.13
C THR A 115 1.41 5.59 -9.51
N GLN A 116 2.01 5.18 -8.39
CA GLN A 116 3.00 5.97 -7.66
C GLN A 116 4.44 5.76 -8.14
N GLN A 117 4.67 4.76 -9.01
CA GLN A 117 6.00 4.48 -9.53
C GLN A 117 6.54 5.67 -10.35
N LEU A 118 7.77 6.08 -10.05
CA LEU A 118 8.52 7.00 -10.89
C LEU A 118 8.89 6.31 -12.21
N SER A 119 8.00 6.43 -13.19
CA SER A 119 8.12 5.85 -14.51
C SER A 119 7.87 6.92 -15.56
N PRO A 120 8.53 6.86 -16.74
CA PRO A 120 8.23 7.77 -17.85
C PRO A 120 6.74 7.82 -18.20
N LYS A 121 5.99 6.70 -18.03
CA LYS A 121 4.54 6.63 -18.24
C LYS A 121 3.69 7.44 -17.25
N ASN A 122 4.22 7.69 -16.05
CA ASN A 122 3.52 8.42 -14.99
C ASN A 122 4.01 9.86 -14.86
N ILE A 123 5.10 10.20 -15.56
CA ILE A 123 5.74 11.53 -15.57
C ILE A 123 5.40 12.30 -16.86
N PHE A 124 5.13 11.61 -17.97
CA PHE A 124 4.74 12.16 -19.28
C PHE A 124 3.34 11.69 -19.68
#